data_AF-U9SSY8-F1
#
_entry.id   AF-U9SSY8-F1
#
_cell.length_a   1.000
_cell.length_b   1.000
_cell.length_c   1.000
_cell.angle_alpha   90.00
_cell.angle_beta   90.00
_cell.angle_gamma   90.00
#
_symmetry.space_group_name_H-M   'P 1'
#
loop_
_entity.id
_entity.type
_entity.pdbx_description
1 polymer ?
#
loop_
_entity_poly.entity_id
_entity_poly.type
_entity_poly.pdbx_seq_one_letter_code
_entity_poly.pdbx_strand_id
1 'polypeptide(L)'
;MTQSNQLKKHRSAISDDYPNLTIEQCTISKILLQKDKWKTVLENEKSNKIFKHKPVKFPMLDRAMNIWVENVTAEGVILTDLLIKEKARVFAELFDKFKKRNNIRKHRVYGESGSAPLASLPEERAKLHQLLS
;
A
#
# COMPACT_ATOMS: atom_id res chain seq x y z
N MET A 1 -21.62 21.33 -3.48
CA MET A 1 -20.23 21.81 -3.26
C MET A 1 -19.28 20.63 -3.43
N THR A 2 -18.30 20.73 -4.32
CA THR A 2 -17.31 19.68 -4.62
C THR A 2 -16.42 19.39 -3.40
N GLN A 3 -16.01 18.14 -3.19
CA GLN A 3 -15.16 17.71 -2.05
C GLN A 3 -13.89 18.57 -1.88
N SER A 4 -13.35 19.10 -2.98
CA SER A 4 -12.21 20.03 -2.98
C SER A 4 -12.48 21.33 -2.19
N ASN A 5 -13.69 21.87 -2.23
CA ASN A 5 -14.05 23.10 -1.51
C ASN A 5 -14.19 22.85 0.00
N GLN A 6 -14.66 21.67 0.41
CA GLN A 6 -14.74 21.29 1.82
C GLN A 6 -13.34 21.10 2.43
N LEU A 7 -12.43 20.43 1.72
CA LEU A 7 -11.05 20.21 2.17
C LEU A 7 -10.27 21.53 2.34
N LYS A 8 -10.47 22.50 1.45
CA LYS A 8 -9.86 23.84 1.57
C LYS A 8 -10.35 24.58 2.82
N LYS A 9 -11.66 24.53 3.09
CA LYS A 9 -12.26 25.18 4.27
C LYS A 9 -11.81 24.56 5.59
N HIS A 10 -11.71 23.24 5.67
CA HIS A 10 -11.24 22.57 6.88
C HIS A 10 -9.74 22.78 7.14
N ARG A 11 -8.94 22.90 6.08
CA ARG A 11 -7.49 23.17 6.20
C ARG A 11 -7.20 24.56 6.75
N SER A 12 -7.90 25.60 6.31
CA SER A 12 -7.68 26.96 6.82
C SER A 12 -8.04 27.05 8.30
N ALA A 13 -9.18 26.47 8.69
CA ALA A 13 -9.61 26.44 10.08
C ALA A 13 -8.56 25.83 11.03
N ILE A 14 -7.94 24.70 10.66
CA ILE A 14 -6.90 24.06 11.49
C ILE A 14 -5.65 24.95 11.64
N SER A 15 -5.28 25.69 10.59
CA SER A 15 -4.15 26.62 10.65
C SER A 15 -4.43 27.80 11.58
N ASP A 16 -5.68 28.27 11.61
CA ASP A 16 -6.12 29.40 12.43
C ASP A 16 -6.31 29.00 13.90
N ASP A 17 -6.87 27.81 14.15
CA ASP A 17 -7.13 27.28 15.50
C ASP A 17 -5.83 26.87 16.23
N TYR A 18 -4.77 26.51 15.48
CA TYR A 18 -3.51 26.01 16.03
C TYR A 18 -2.30 26.78 15.46
N PRO A 19 -2.10 28.05 15.82
CA PRO A 19 -1.04 28.90 15.26
C PRO A 19 0.38 28.43 15.62
N ASN A 20 0.53 27.66 16.69
CA ASN A 20 1.83 27.11 17.14
C ASN A 20 2.21 25.82 16.39
N LEU A 21 1.32 25.30 15.54
CA LEU A 21 1.55 24.06 14.81
C LEU A 21 2.34 24.39 13.52
N THR A 22 3.67 24.25 13.55
CA THR A 22 4.55 24.49 12.40
C THR A 22 4.43 23.38 11.34
N ILE A 23 3.23 23.17 10.82
CA ILE A 23 2.94 22.16 9.81
C ILE A 23 2.49 22.86 8.53
N GLU A 24 3.17 22.54 7.43
CA GLU A 24 2.76 23.06 6.13
C GLU A 24 1.33 22.69 5.80
N GLN A 25 0.60 23.65 5.25
CA GLN A 25 -0.79 23.43 4.91
C GLN A 25 -0.99 22.29 3.87
N CYS A 26 0.02 22.01 3.03
CA CYS A 26 -0.01 20.87 2.10
C CYS A 26 -0.03 19.52 2.85
N THR A 27 0.65 19.45 3.99
CA THR A 27 0.69 18.29 4.88
C THR A 27 -0.65 18.10 5.57
N ILE A 28 -1.28 19.18 6.05
CA ILE A 28 -2.66 19.14 6.59
C ILE A 28 -3.62 18.55 5.56
N SER A 29 -3.57 19.01 4.31
CA SER A 29 -4.40 18.44 3.24
C SER A 29 -4.15 16.95 3.01
N LYS A 30 -2.89 16.51 3.00
CA LYS A 30 -2.53 15.08 2.81
C LYS A 30 -3.05 14.21 3.96
N ILE A 31 -2.96 14.70 5.20
CA ILE A 31 -3.47 14.01 6.38
C ILE A 31 -4.99 13.90 6.31
N LEU A 32 -5.69 15.01 6.03
CA LEU A 32 -7.15 15.04 5.92
C LEU A 32 -7.69 14.17 4.79
N LEU A 33 -6.96 14.06 3.67
CA LEU A 33 -7.33 13.18 2.57
C LEU A 33 -7.36 11.70 2.99
N GLN A 34 -6.47 11.32 3.91
CA GLN A 34 -6.38 9.97 4.48
C GLN A 34 -7.04 9.89 5.87
N LYS A 35 -8.00 10.77 6.20
CA LYS A 35 -8.60 10.87 7.54
C LYS A 35 -9.10 9.53 8.09
N ASP A 36 -9.74 8.71 7.27
CA ASP A 36 -10.37 7.46 7.73
C ASP A 36 -9.30 6.43 8.13
N LYS A 37 -8.20 6.36 7.36
CA LYS A 37 -7.01 5.57 7.71
C LYS A 37 -6.44 5.99 9.06
N TRP A 38 -6.29 7.30 9.30
CA TRP A 38 -5.72 7.79 10.56
C TRP A 38 -6.64 7.55 11.76
N LYS A 39 -7.98 7.62 11.57
CA LYS A 39 -8.95 7.25 12.60
C LYS A 39 -8.84 5.77 13.00
N THR A 40 -8.80 4.87 12.02
CA THR A 40 -8.65 3.43 12.29
C THR A 40 -7.33 3.08 12.98
N VAL A 41 -6.25 3.81 12.69
CA VAL A 41 -4.96 3.62 13.39
C VAL A 41 -5.08 4.02 14.87
N LEU A 42 -5.78 5.13 15.16
CA LEU A 42 -5.98 5.61 16.52
C LEU A 42 -6.84 4.66 17.34
N GLU A 43 -7.94 4.16 16.77
CA GLU A 43 -8.88 3.22 17.42
C GLU A 43 -8.24 1.86 17.77
N ASN A 44 -7.20 1.45 17.03
CA ASN A 44 -6.52 0.17 17.27
C ASN A 44 -5.41 0.23 18.35
N GLU A 45 -5.25 1.40 19.03
CA GLU A 45 -4.51 1.78 20.27
C GLU A 45 -3.16 1.12 20.65
N LYS A 46 -2.89 -0.14 20.30
CA LYS A 46 -1.68 -0.88 20.72
C LYS A 46 -0.36 -0.36 20.13
N SER A 47 -0.38 0.63 19.23
CA SER A 47 0.79 0.96 18.42
C SER A 47 1.03 2.45 18.14
N ASN A 48 0.69 3.33 19.09
CA ASN A 48 1.00 4.77 19.01
C ASN A 48 2.51 5.11 18.85
N LYS A 49 3.40 4.10 18.83
CA LYS A 49 4.83 4.21 18.50
C LYS A 49 5.16 4.00 17.02
N ILE A 50 4.20 3.65 16.15
CA ILE A 50 4.47 3.40 14.73
C ILE A 50 4.59 4.72 13.96
N PHE A 51 5.82 5.21 13.83
CA PHE A 51 6.15 6.41 13.03
C PHE A 51 5.94 6.19 11.52
N LYS A 52 6.04 4.94 11.04
CA LYS A 52 5.87 4.59 9.61
C LYS A 52 5.11 3.29 9.45
N HIS A 53 3.93 3.36 8.83
CA HIS A 53 3.19 2.17 8.40
C HIS A 53 3.74 1.68 7.05
N LYS A 54 4.60 0.66 7.06
CA LYS A 54 5.04 -0.02 5.84
C LYS A 54 4.06 -1.15 5.51
N PRO A 55 3.49 -1.19 4.30
CA PRO A 55 2.66 -2.33 3.90
C PRO A 55 3.52 -3.60 3.85
N VAL A 56 2.94 -4.71 4.28
CA VAL A 56 3.60 -6.02 4.21
C VAL A 56 3.80 -6.41 2.76
N LYS A 57 5.00 -6.88 2.41
CA LYS A 57 5.36 -7.26 1.02
C LYS A 57 4.49 -8.39 0.46
N PHE A 58 4.04 -9.30 1.33
CA PHE A 58 3.23 -10.47 0.97
C PHE A 58 2.00 -10.59 1.88
N PRO A 59 0.95 -9.78 1.68
CA PRO A 59 -0.20 -9.72 2.59
C PRO A 59 -0.96 -11.05 2.73
N MET A 60 -1.01 -11.87 1.67
CA MET A 60 -1.66 -13.19 1.74
C MET A 60 -0.88 -14.18 2.60
N LEU A 61 0.45 -14.18 2.50
CA LEU A 61 1.32 -15.03 3.31
C LEU A 61 1.23 -14.64 4.79
N ASP A 62 1.24 -13.33 5.06
CA ASP A 62 1.10 -12.76 6.40
C ASP A 62 -0.21 -13.20 7.07
N ARG A 63 -1.34 -13.09 6.36
CA ARG A 63 -2.64 -13.57 6.85
C ARG A 63 -2.66 -15.07 7.13
N ALA A 64 -2.14 -15.89 6.21
CA ALA A 64 -2.07 -17.33 6.43
C ALA A 64 -1.22 -17.70 7.65
N MET A 65 -0.13 -16.97 7.86
CA MET A 65 0.75 -17.15 9.01
C MET A 65 0.07 -16.74 10.32
N ASN A 66 -0.67 -15.62 10.35
CA ASN A 66 -1.42 -15.18 11.52
C ASN A 66 -2.48 -16.20 11.94
N ILE A 67 -3.28 -16.71 10.98
CA ILE A 67 -4.28 -17.76 11.26
C ILE A 67 -3.62 -19.01 11.83
N TRP A 68 -2.47 -19.42 11.26
CA TRP A 68 -1.75 -20.58 11.78
C TRP A 68 -1.21 -20.35 13.19
N VAL A 69 -0.63 -19.18 13.47
CA VAL A 69 -0.16 -18.80 14.81
C VAL A 69 -1.30 -18.80 15.83
N GLU A 70 -2.46 -18.24 15.48
CA GLU A 70 -3.65 -18.24 16.33
C GLU A 70 -4.06 -19.68 16.69
N ASN A 71 -4.13 -20.58 15.71
CA ASN A 71 -4.49 -21.98 15.94
C ASN A 71 -3.47 -22.71 16.84
N VAL A 72 -2.18 -22.57 16.54
CA VAL A 72 -1.09 -23.20 17.31
C VAL A 72 -1.04 -22.69 18.75
N THR A 73 -1.31 -21.39 18.94
CA THR A 73 -1.38 -20.79 20.27
C THR A 73 -2.60 -21.30 21.03
N ALA A 74 -3.75 -21.45 20.36
CA ALA A 74 -4.96 -22.02 20.96
C ALA A 74 -4.77 -23.50 21.36
N GLU A 75 -3.94 -24.25 20.63
CA GLU A 75 -3.55 -25.63 20.96
C GLU A 75 -2.51 -25.71 22.10
N GLY A 76 -2.02 -24.58 22.61
CA GLY A 76 -1.06 -24.51 23.72
C GLY A 76 0.38 -24.88 23.33
N VAL A 77 0.69 -24.90 22.03
CA VAL A 77 2.04 -25.21 21.54
C VAL A 77 2.95 -23.99 21.69
N ILE A 78 4.15 -24.20 22.22
CA ILE A 78 5.15 -23.13 22.34
C ILE A 78 5.69 -22.78 20.95
N LEU A 79 5.43 -21.55 20.51
CA LEU A 79 5.97 -21.01 19.27
C LEU A 79 7.46 -20.73 19.41
N THR A 80 8.27 -21.50 18.69
CA THR A 80 9.71 -21.26 18.55
C THR A 80 10.02 -20.66 17.18
N ASP A 81 11.08 -19.86 17.10
CA ASP A 81 11.54 -19.25 15.85
C ASP A 81 11.77 -20.28 14.73
N LEU A 82 12.24 -21.48 15.09
CA LEU A 82 12.45 -22.57 14.14
C LEU A 82 11.13 -23.04 13.54
N LEU A 83 10.11 -23.26 14.38
CA LEU A 83 8.78 -23.69 13.95
C LEU A 83 8.12 -22.67 13.02
N ILE A 84 8.26 -21.39 13.35
CA ILE A 84 7.76 -20.26 12.55
C ILE A 84 8.43 -20.26 11.17
N LYS A 85 9.77 -20.41 11.11
CA LYS A 85 10.54 -20.44 9.85
C LYS A 85 10.16 -21.64 8.97
N GLU A 86 10.06 -22.82 9.55
CA GLU A 86 9.65 -24.03 8.84
C GLU A 86 8.25 -23.87 8.24
N LYS A 87 7.29 -23.39 9.02
CA LYS A 87 5.93 -23.19 8.51
C LYS A 87 5.88 -22.13 7.40
N ALA A 88 6.59 -21.02 7.57
CA ALA A 88 6.66 -19.98 6.56
C ALA A 88 7.22 -20.50 5.22
N ARG A 89 8.22 -21.39 5.27
CA ARG A 89 8.79 -22.04 4.08
C ARG A 89 7.75 -22.92 3.38
N VAL A 90 7.01 -23.73 4.12
CA VAL A 90 5.94 -24.56 3.58
C VAL A 90 4.87 -23.71 2.88
N PHE A 91 4.46 -22.59 3.49
CA PHE A 91 3.49 -21.69 2.85
C PHE A 91 4.05 -21.02 1.59
N ALA A 92 5.32 -20.62 1.57
CA ALA A 92 5.96 -20.07 0.39
C ALA A 92 5.97 -21.09 -0.78
N GLU A 93 6.32 -22.35 -0.49
CA GLU A 93 6.32 -23.42 -1.50
C GLU A 93 4.91 -23.73 -2.03
N LEU A 94 3.91 -23.77 -1.13
CA LEU A 94 2.51 -23.94 -1.52
C LEU A 94 2.03 -22.80 -2.40
N PHE A 95 2.45 -21.56 -2.12
CA PHE A 95 2.11 -20.39 -2.92
C PHE A 95 2.71 -20.46 -4.33
N ASP A 96 3.94 -20.95 -4.48
CA ASP A 96 4.53 -21.15 -5.81
C ASP A 96 3.87 -22.27 -6.59
N LYS A 97 3.51 -23.38 -5.93
CA LYS A 97 2.68 -24.44 -6.54
C LYS A 97 1.31 -23.89 -6.96
N PHE A 98 0.68 -23.05 -6.15
CA PHE A 98 -0.59 -22.40 -6.46
C PHE A 98 -0.49 -21.54 -7.72
N LYS A 99 0.54 -20.69 -7.84
CA LYS A 99 0.76 -19.88 -9.05
C LYS A 99 0.89 -20.74 -10.31
N LYS A 100 1.67 -21.82 -10.22
CA LYS A 100 1.87 -22.77 -11.33
C LYS A 100 0.55 -23.40 -11.78
N ARG A 101 -0.26 -23.91 -10.84
CA ARG A 101 -1.54 -24.55 -11.16
C ARG A 101 -2.57 -23.58 -11.75
N ASN A 102 -2.57 -22.33 -11.29
CA ASN A 102 -3.51 -21.30 -11.74
C ASN A 102 -2.99 -20.49 -12.93
N ASN A 103 -1.87 -20.88 -13.54
CA ASN A 103 -1.24 -20.17 -14.65
C ASN A 103 -0.95 -18.68 -14.35
N ILE A 104 -0.77 -18.32 -13.08
CA ILE A 104 -0.47 -16.95 -12.65
C ILE A 104 1.00 -16.69 -12.92
N ARG A 105 1.29 -15.98 -14.00
CA ARG A 105 2.65 -15.61 -14.39
C ARG A 105 3.05 -14.27 -13.76
N LYS A 106 4.29 -14.18 -13.30
CA LYS A 106 4.89 -12.93 -12.84
C LYS A 106 5.26 -12.11 -14.07
N HIS A 107 4.60 -10.98 -14.26
CA HIS A 107 4.97 -10.00 -15.28
C HIS A 107 5.69 -8.83 -14.61
N ARG A 108 6.86 -8.47 -15.14
CA ARG A 108 7.54 -7.23 -14.75
C ARG A 108 6.84 -6.11 -15.52
N VAL A 109 5.98 -5.37 -14.82
CA VAL A 109 5.39 -4.14 -15.37
C VAL A 109 6.52 -3.11 -15.41
N TYR A 110 7.03 -2.83 -16.60
CA TYR A 110 7.88 -1.67 -16.81
C TYR A 110 6.96 -0.44 -16.68
N GLY A 111 7.40 0.56 -15.90
CA GLY A 111 6.74 1.86 -15.93
C GLY A 111 6.75 2.40 -17.35
N GLU A 112 5.71 3.15 -17.72
CA GLU A 112 5.42 3.66 -19.07
C GLU A 112 6.65 4.25 -19.80
N SER A 113 7.61 4.78 -19.05
CA SER A 113 8.89 5.32 -19.55
C SER A 113 9.76 4.33 -20.34
N GLY A 114 9.57 3.01 -20.17
CA GLY A 114 10.36 1.98 -20.86
C GLY A 114 9.63 1.25 -21.99
N SER A 115 8.35 1.56 -22.21
CA SER A 115 7.49 0.83 -23.15
C SER A 115 7.45 1.44 -24.55
N ALA A 116 7.99 2.65 -24.73
CA ALA A 116 7.96 3.34 -26.01
C ALA A 116 9.12 2.88 -26.91
N PRO A 117 8.85 2.35 -28.11
CA PRO A 117 9.87 2.10 -29.12
C PRO A 117 10.50 3.43 -29.58
N LEU A 118 11.69 3.74 -29.07
CA LEU A 118 12.42 4.99 -29.40
C LEU A 118 12.66 5.16 -30.91
N ALA A 119 12.74 4.04 -31.65
CA ALA A 119 12.95 4.03 -33.09
C ALA A 119 11.72 4.49 -33.90
N SER A 120 10.49 4.12 -33.49
CA SER A 120 9.25 4.48 -34.23
C SER A 120 8.54 5.71 -33.67
N LEU A 121 8.98 6.21 -32.51
CA LEU A 121 8.41 7.38 -31.83
C LEU A 121 8.28 8.64 -32.72
N PRO A 122 9.26 8.99 -33.58
CA PRO A 122 9.14 10.17 -34.47
C PRO A 122 8.00 10.03 -35.49
N GLU A 123 7.84 8.85 -36.10
CA GLU A 123 6.77 8.58 -37.07
C GLU A 123 5.39 8.58 -36.42
N GLU A 124 5.27 7.98 -35.23
CA GLU A 124 4.01 7.96 -34.48
C GLU A 124 3.58 9.36 -34.03
N ARG A 125 4.54 10.20 -33.62
CA ARG A 125 4.28 11.62 -33.31
C ARG A 125 3.80 12.41 -34.53
N ALA A 126 4.40 12.17 -35.69
CA ALA A 126 3.99 12.81 -36.93
C ALA A 126 2.55 12.43 -37.31
N LYS A 127 2.18 11.15 -37.20
CA LYS A 127 0.81 10.67 -37.44
C LYS A 127 -0.21 11.30 -36.46
N LEU A 128 0.16 11.41 -35.18
CA LEU A 128 -0.69 12.05 -34.17
C LEU A 128 -0.92 13.54 -34.48
N HIS A 129 0.14 14.26 -34.87
CA HIS A 129 0.03 15.66 -35.27
C HIS A 129 -0.91 15.86 -36.46
N GLN A 130 -0.89 14.95 -37.43
CA GLN A 130 -1.79 15.00 -38.59
C GLN A 130 -3.25 14.75 -38.22
N LEU A 131 -3.51 13.93 -37.19
CA LEU A 131 -4.86 13.62 -36.71
C LEU A 131 -5.46 14.70 -35.81
N LEU A 132 -4.61 15.48 -35.13
CA LEU A 132 -5.01 16.55 -34.21
C LEU A 132 -4.98 17.95 -34.86
N SER A 133 -4.45 18.04 -36.09
CA SER A 133 -4.56 19.21 -36.95
C SER A 133 -5.88 19.21 -37.70
#